data_AF-A0A949I7Z4-F1
#
_entry.id   AF-A0A949I7Z4-F1
#
_cell.length_a   1.000
_cell.length_b   1.000
_cell.length_c   1.000
_cell.angle_alpha   90.00
_cell.angle_beta   90.00
_cell.angle_gamma   90.00
#
_symmetry.space_group_name_H-M   'P 1'
#
loop_
_entity.id
_entity.type
_entity.pdbx_description
1 polymer ?
#
loop_
_entity_poly.entity_id
_entity_poly.type
_entity_poly.pdbx_seq_one_letter_code
_entity_poly.pdbx_strand_id
1 'polypeptide(L)' 'MDELILIDKNDQGIGYMGKEDCHLGNGVLHRAFSFFIFNDNNELLIQRRSAIQRMRIIFFRLHGNLKSL' A
#
# COMPACT_ATOMS: atom_id res chain seq x y z
N MET A 1 -14.82 4.52 -10.12
CA MET A 1 -13.42 4.99 -10.20
C MET A 1 -13.01 5.26 -8.76
N ASP A 2 -11.97 4.60 -8.26
CA ASP A 2 -11.64 4.66 -6.83
C ASP A 2 -10.87 5.94 -6.52
N GLU A 3 -11.39 6.76 -5.61
CA GLU A 3 -10.75 7.98 -5.13
C GLU A 3 -9.95 7.73 -3.85
N LEU A 4 -8.86 8.47 -3.67
CA LEU A 4 -8.01 8.45 -2.49
C LEU A 4 -8.10 9.77 -1.76
N ILE A 5 -7.97 9.72 -0.43
CA ILE A 5 -7.94 10.92 0.42
C ILE A 5 -6.56 11.57 0.26
N LEU A 6 -6.52 12.78 -0.29
CA LEU A 6 -5.30 13.57 -0.33
C LEU A 6 -4.99 14.13 1.05
N ILE A 7 -3.72 14.16 1.42
CA ILE A 7 -3.27 14.68 2.71
C ILE A 7 -2.13 15.68 2.56
N ASP A 8 -2.03 16.59 3.51
CA ASP A 8 -0.82 17.39 3.71
C ASP A 8 0.26 16.60 4.48
N LYS A 9 1.38 17.26 4.78
CA LYS A 9 2.51 16.67 5.53
C LYS A 9 2.18 16.36 7.00
N ASN A 10 1.07 16.86 7.53
CA ASN A 10 0.60 16.66 8.89
C ASN A 10 -0.57 15.65 8.95
N ASP A 11 -0.76 14.88 7.87
CA ASP A 11 -1.87 13.93 7.71
C ASP A 11 -3.26 14.61 7.86
N GLN A 12 -3.39 15.87 7.46
CA GLN A 12 -4.68 16.55 7.38
C GLN A 12 -5.28 16.37 5.99
N GLY A 13 -6.55 15.99 5.93
CA GLY A 13 -7.26 15.78 4.66
C GLY A 13 -7.45 17.09 3.90
N ILE A 14 -7.06 17.13 2.63
CA ILE A 14 -7.16 18.32 1.77
C ILE A 14 -8.05 18.13 0.54
N GLY A 15 -8.57 16.91 0.32
CA GLY A 15 -9.47 16.61 -0.79
C GLY A 15 -9.41 15.15 -1.22
N TYR A 16 -9.85 14.90 -2.45
CA TYR A 16 -9.90 13.59 -3.07
C TYR A 16 -9.34 13.64 -4.49
N MET A 17 -8.78 12.54 -4.97
CA MET A 17 -8.29 12.41 -6.34
C MET A 17 -8.33 10.95 -6.78
N GLY A 18 -8.51 10.72 -8.08
CA GLY A 18 -8.50 9.39 -8.66
C GLY A 18 -7.19 8.65 -8.35
N LYS A 19 -7.30 7.36 -8.04
CA LYS A 19 -6.15 6.53 -7.68
C LYS A 19 -5.03 6.56 -8.71
N GLU A 20 -5.36 6.52 -10.00
CA GLU A 20 -4.33 6.56 -11.06
C GLU A 20 -3.59 7.89 -11.04
N ASP A 21 -4.34 9.00 -10.98
CA ASP A 21 -3.79 10.36 -10.95
C ASP A 21 -2.87 10.59 -9.74
N CYS A 22 -3.20 10.05 -8.57
CA CYS A 22 -2.34 10.13 -7.38
C CYS A 22 -0.97 9.45 -7.55
N HIS A 23 -0.84 8.50 -8.48
CA HIS A 23 0.37 7.68 -8.67
C HIS A 23 1.13 8.00 -9.97
N LEU A 24 0.65 8.95 -10.79
CA LEU A 24 1.33 9.41 -12.00
C LEU A 24 2.39 10.48 -11.66
N GLY A 25 3.41 10.60 -12.53
CA GLY A 25 4.47 11.61 -12.39
C GLY A 25 5.24 11.48 -11.08
N ASN A 26 5.34 12.58 -10.32
CA ASN A 26 5.99 12.60 -9.00
C ASN A 26 5.10 12.06 -7.88
N GLY A 27 3.86 11.66 -8.18
CA GLY A 27 2.85 11.24 -7.21
C GLY A 27 2.32 12.39 -6.34
N VAL A 28 1.20 12.14 -5.66
CA VAL A 28 0.58 13.07 -4.70
C VAL A 28 0.45 12.37 -3.35
N LEU A 29 0.64 13.11 -2.25
CA LEU A 29 0.42 12.59 -0.91
C LEU A 29 -1.05 12.21 -0.72
N HIS A 30 -1.26 10.95 -0.39
CA HIS A 30 -2.57 10.41 -0.09
C HIS A 30 -2.49 9.40 1.04
N ARG A 31 -3.58 9.28 1.80
CA ARG A 31 -3.65 8.38 2.94
C ARG A 31 -3.68 6.93 2.49
N ALA A 32 -2.91 6.10 3.17
CA ALA A 32 -2.91 4.65 3.03
C ALA A 32 -2.72 4.00 4.40
N PHE A 33 -3.08 2.72 4.51
CA PHE A 33 -2.88 1.93 5.73
C PHE A 33 -2.19 0.61 5.39
N SER A 34 -1.49 0.06 6.37
CA SER A 34 -0.88 -1.27 6.31
C SER A 34 -1.36 -2.09 7.50
N PHE A 35 -1.65 -3.37 7.27
CA PHE A 35 -1.90 -4.33 8.35
C PHE A 35 -0.81 -5.41 8.32
N PHE A 36 -0.44 -5.89 9.51
CA PHE A 36 0.42 -7.04 9.69
C PHE A 36 -0.38 -8.11 10.42
N ILE A 37 -0.48 -9.29 9.83
CA ILE A 37 -1.27 -10.40 10.36
C ILE A 37 -0.28 -11.48 10.79
N PHE A 38 -0.34 -11.85 12.07
CA PHE A 38 0.46 -12.92 12.65
C PHE A 38 -0.44 -14.09 13.04
N ASN A 39 0.03 -15.32 12.85
CA ASN A 39 -0.62 -16.50 13.42
C ASN A 39 -0.17 -16.74 14.87
N ASP A 40 -0.74 -17.75 15.53
CA ASP A 40 -0.42 -18.11 16.92
C ASP A 40 1.06 -18.51 17.14
N ASN A 41 1.77 -18.83 16.05
CA ASN A 41 3.21 -19.14 16.06
C ASN A 41 4.10 -17.90 15.82
N ASN A 42 3.54 -16.69 15.82
CA ASN A 42 4.21 -15.43 15.49
C ASN A 42 4.78 -15.34 14.07
N GLU A 43 4.22 -16.08 13.11
CA GLU A 43 4.64 -16.00 11.70
C GLU A 43 3.82 -14.93 10.96
N LEU A 44 4.49 -14.10 10.16
CA LEU A 44 3.86 -13.02 9.39
C LEU A 44 3.25 -13.56 8.09
N LEU A 45 1.97 -13.29 7.85
CA LEU A 45 1.32 -13.52 6.56
C LEU A 45 1.89 -12.57 5.50
N ILE A 46 2.51 -13.13 4.45
CA ILE A 46 3.04 -12.38 3.32
C ILE A 46 2.13 -12.52 2.10
N GLN A 47 1.64 -11.40 1.59
CA GLN A 47 0.86 -11.38 0.36
C GLN A 47 1.78 -11.46 -0.88
N ARG A 48 1.65 -12.53 -1.67
CA ARG A 48 2.21 -12.56 -3.04
C ARG A 48 1.31 -11.76 -3.97
N ARG A 49 1.84 -10.74 -4.64
CA ARG A 49 1.08 -9.93 -5.60
C ARG A 49 0.99 -10.60 -6.97
N SER A 50 -0.17 -10.48 -7.62
CA SER A 50 -0.31 -10.82 -9.04
C SER A 50 0.47 -9.83 -9.89
N ALA A 51 1.11 -10.31 -10.96
CA ALA A 51 1.86 -9.49 -11.89
C ALA A 51 1.01 -8.41 -12.61
N ILE A 52 -0.32 -8.61 -12.66
CA ILE A 52 -1.24 -7.73 -13.38
C ILE A 52 -1.76 -6.57 -12.49
N GLN A 53 -1.59 -6.64 -11.16
CA GLN A 53 -2.04 -5.58 -10.26
C GLN A 53 -1.08 -4.38 -10.27
N ARG A 54 -1.41 -3.31 -11.00
CA ARG A 54 -0.69 -2.02 -10.97
C ARG A 54 -1.17 -1.10 -9.83
N MET A 55 -0.28 -0.18 -9.41
CA MET A 55 -0.53 0.96 -8.50
C MET A 55 -1.08 0.56 -7.10
N ARG A 56 -0.20 0.14 -6.19
CA ARG A 56 -0.52 -0.06 -4.77
C ARG A 56 0.63 0.43 -3.89
N ILE A 57 0.31 1.30 -2.92
CA ILE A 57 1.19 1.63 -1.79
C ILE A 57 1.45 0.34 -0.98
N ILE A 58 2.63 0.31 -0.36
CA ILE A 58 3.31 -0.80 0.35
C ILE A 58 4.18 -1.65 -0.59
N PHE A 59 5.48 -1.37 -0.56
CA PHE A 59 6.54 -2.21 -1.12
C PHE A 59 7.25 -2.94 0.03
N PHE A 60 6.69 -4.04 0.55
CA PHE A 60 7.46 -4.97 1.38
C PHE A 60 8.23 -5.91 0.46
N ARG A 61 9.49 -5.55 0.16
CA ARG A 61 10.47 -6.52 -0.34
C ARG A 61 11.32 -6.98 0.82
N LEU A 62 10.83 -7.99 1.53
CA LEU A 62 11.65 -8.77 2.45
C LEU A 62 12.60 -9.62 1.59
N HIS A 63 13.88 -9.24 1.52
CA HIS A 63 14.91 -10.17 1.06
C HIS A 63 15.16 -11.17 2.20
N GLY A 64 14.38 -12.24 2.21
CA GLY A 64 14.52 -13.33 3.16
C GLY A 64 13.78 -14.54 2.62
N ASN A 65 14.38 -15.72 2.75
CA ASN A 65 13.81 -17.02 2.39
C ASN A 65 12.60 -17.32 3.29
N LEU A 66 11.49 -16.63 3.09
CA LEU A 66 10.21 -16.99 3.67
C LEU A 66 9.60 -18.05 2.77
N LYS A 67 9.61 -19.29 3.26
CA LYS A 67 8.85 -20.38 2.63
C LYS A 67 7.39 -19.94 2.59
N SER A 68 6.81 -19.89 1.40
CA SER A 68 5.36 -19.74 1.31
C SER A 68 4.72 -20.98 1.92
N LEU A 69 3.80 -20.78 2.86
CA LEU A 69 2.75 -21.77 3.13
C LEU A 69 1.97 -22.03 1.84
#